data_AF-A0A8H3CML9-F1
#
_entry.id   AF-A0A8H3CML9-F1
#
_cell.length_a   1.000
_cell.length_b   1.000
_cell.length_c   1.000
_cell.angle_alpha   90.00
_cell.angle_beta   90.00
_cell.angle_gamma   90.00
#
_symmetry.space_group_name_H-M   'P 1'
#
loop_
_entity.id
_entity.type
_entity.pdbx_description
1 polymer ?
#
loop_
_entity_poly.entity_id
_entity_poly.type
_entity_poly.pdbx_seq_one_letter_code
_entity_poly.pdbx_strand_id
1 'polypeptide(L)'
;MISSFFVYALLASATFVSARPLSRTRSTATIKRQAQIFPLKDYADFQISTGVAGDALSRAEAVFKTPLDGVDLATVSEEDLKNLNTMRGAASKFETTDFNPAIKAASGDEADALQRGKIANKVLKNLGSVMVASIKEAKAKAAGEDASEFAATIAEETKKMNKNAATDKADAGKALATPVKAGARRVRSVKFMRMMKTRTGVKRQALMPLRDYEDFQISTGTAGDALARAEAVFKTPFDGVNLATVSDEDLDNLNTMRGAASKFETTDFNPAIEAASGEEADALQRGKIANKVLKNLGSVMVASIKEAKAKAAGEDASEFTATIEEESKKMNKNAATDKADAGKALATPLGN
;
A
#
# COMPACT_ATOMS: atom_id res chain seq x y z
N MET A 1 -22.14 -96.15 47.33
CA MET A 1 -22.29 -95.49 48.64
C MET A 1 -22.06 -93.99 48.46
N ILE A 2 -23.08 -93.20 48.82
CA ILE A 2 -23.00 -91.90 49.53
C ILE A 2 -22.23 -90.74 48.85
N SER A 3 -23.02 -89.84 48.24
CA SER A 3 -23.14 -88.39 48.54
C SER A 3 -21.98 -87.38 48.42
N SER A 4 -22.35 -86.28 47.75
CA SER A 4 -22.34 -84.88 48.24
C SER A 4 -21.26 -83.88 47.75
N PHE A 5 -21.79 -82.86 47.06
CA PHE A 5 -21.58 -81.40 47.20
C PHE A 5 -20.16 -80.80 47.30
N PHE A 6 -19.83 -79.83 46.42
CA PHE A 6 -19.56 -78.40 46.72
C PHE A 6 -19.08 -77.68 45.42
N VAL A 7 -19.83 -76.71 44.90
CA VAL A 7 -19.64 -75.23 44.99
C VAL A 7 -18.81 -74.59 43.86
N TYR A 8 -19.47 -73.59 43.25
CA TYR A 8 -19.04 -72.53 42.34
C TYR A 8 -17.59 -71.99 42.53
N ALA A 9 -16.92 -71.70 41.40
CA ALA A 9 -16.21 -70.42 41.22
C ALA A 9 -15.99 -70.10 39.73
N LEU A 10 -16.67 -69.06 39.28
CA LEU A 10 -16.55 -68.39 38.00
C LEU A 10 -15.24 -67.58 37.98
N LEU A 11 -14.29 -67.90 37.10
CA LEU A 11 -13.10 -67.06 36.87
C LEU A 11 -13.14 -66.49 35.45
N ALA A 12 -13.57 -65.23 35.37
CA ALA A 12 -13.51 -64.42 34.18
C ALA A 12 -12.04 -64.12 33.81
N SER A 13 -11.66 -64.44 32.58
CA SER A 13 -10.36 -64.12 32.00
C SER A 13 -10.37 -62.64 31.58
N ALA A 14 -9.81 -61.76 32.40
CA ALA A 14 -9.56 -60.37 32.02
C ALA A 14 -8.25 -60.29 31.21
N THR A 15 -8.36 -60.08 29.90
CA THR A 15 -7.23 -59.72 29.04
C THR A 15 -6.86 -58.26 29.30
N PHE A 16 -5.63 -58.03 29.80
CA PHE A 16 -5.06 -56.68 29.91
C PHE A 16 -4.69 -56.17 28.51
N VAL A 17 -5.51 -55.28 27.95
CA VAL A 17 -5.10 -54.43 26.82
C VAL A 17 -4.26 -53.29 27.39
N SER A 18 -2.94 -53.34 27.15
CA SER A 18 -2.04 -52.22 27.43
C SER A 18 -2.24 -51.14 26.36
N ALA A 19 -3.11 -50.17 26.64
CA ALA A 19 -3.20 -48.96 25.84
C ALA A 19 -2.00 -48.06 26.18
N ARG A 20 -0.97 -48.09 25.32
CA ARG A 20 0.10 -47.08 25.34
C ARG A 20 -0.52 -45.72 24.99
N PRO A 21 -0.32 -44.66 25.80
CA PRO A 21 -0.71 -43.33 25.39
C PRO A 21 0.13 -42.96 24.17
N LEU A 22 -0.52 -42.72 23.03
CA LEU A 22 0.07 -42.00 21.92
C LEU A 22 0.37 -40.60 22.45
N SER A 23 1.63 -40.36 22.83
CA SER A 23 2.15 -39.02 23.03
C SER A 23 2.03 -38.29 21.70
N ARG A 24 0.90 -37.61 21.50
CA ARG A 24 0.70 -36.62 20.45
C ARG A 24 1.66 -35.49 20.75
N THR A 25 2.88 -35.60 20.25
CA THR A 25 3.80 -34.48 20.13
C THR A 25 3.09 -33.45 19.24
N ARG A 26 2.40 -32.50 19.87
CA ARG A 26 2.18 -31.20 19.23
C ARG A 26 3.59 -30.66 18.98
N SER A 27 4.08 -30.83 17.75
CA SER A 27 5.11 -29.97 17.22
C SER A 27 4.55 -28.56 17.28
N THR A 28 4.73 -27.89 18.41
CA THR A 28 4.75 -26.44 18.44
C THR A 28 6.03 -26.07 17.71
N ALA A 29 5.96 -26.09 16.38
CA ALA A 29 6.88 -25.32 15.58
C ALA A 29 6.68 -23.89 16.06
N THR A 30 7.54 -23.47 17.00
CA THR A 30 7.73 -22.07 17.32
C THR A 30 8.24 -21.48 16.02
N ILE A 31 7.33 -20.98 15.18
CA ILE A 31 7.69 -20.13 14.06
C ILE A 31 8.41 -18.96 14.74
N LYS A 32 9.75 -18.98 14.69
CA LYS A 32 10.53 -17.82 15.09
C LYS A 32 10.03 -16.71 14.18
N ARG A 33 9.24 -15.79 14.72
CA ARG A 33 8.82 -14.60 13.99
C ARG A 33 10.11 -13.97 13.48
N GLN A 34 10.30 -13.98 12.16
CA GLN A 34 11.44 -13.33 11.55
C GLN A 34 11.44 -11.89 12.05
N ALA A 35 12.58 -11.41 12.54
CA ALA A 35 12.67 -10.04 13.02
C ALA A 35 12.20 -9.12 11.90
N GLN A 36 11.31 -8.18 12.22
CA GLN A 36 10.74 -7.25 11.26
C GLN A 36 11.88 -6.48 10.58
N ILE A 37 12.01 -6.65 9.27
CA ILE A 37 13.11 -6.09 8.47
C ILE A 37 12.87 -4.58 8.28
N PHE A 38 11.62 -4.22 7.96
CA PHE A 38 11.19 -2.85 7.74
C PHE A 38 10.19 -2.42 8.81
N PRO A 39 10.67 -1.86 9.94
CA PRO A 39 9.77 -1.13 10.83
C PRO A 39 9.23 0.10 10.11
N LEU A 40 7.93 0.32 10.17
CA LEU A 40 7.31 1.53 9.62
C LEU A 40 7.88 2.77 10.31
N LYS A 41 8.33 3.74 9.52
CA LYS A 41 8.90 5.01 10.00
C LYS A 41 8.19 6.20 9.37
N ASP A 42 8.09 7.29 10.11
CA ASP A 42 7.68 8.59 9.56
C ASP A 42 8.73 9.09 8.58
N TYR A 43 8.32 9.86 7.56
CA TYR A 43 9.26 10.40 6.55
C TYR A 43 10.46 11.13 7.18
N ALA A 44 10.22 11.92 8.22
CA ALA A 44 11.27 12.65 8.93
C ALA A 44 12.38 11.75 9.51
N ASP A 45 12.08 10.47 9.78
CA ASP A 45 12.98 9.51 10.43
C ASP A 45 13.78 8.66 9.43
N PHE A 46 13.45 8.67 8.13
CA PHE A 46 14.18 7.90 7.11
C PHE A 46 14.59 8.70 5.86
N GLN A 47 14.15 9.96 5.74
CA GLN A 47 14.53 10.84 4.63
C GLN A 47 16.05 11.05 4.55
N ILE A 48 16.54 11.35 3.34
CA ILE A 48 17.97 11.53 3.03
C ILE A 48 18.28 12.90 2.41
N SER A 49 17.35 13.83 2.50
CA SER A 49 17.30 15.11 1.80
C SER A 49 17.97 16.26 2.58
N THR A 50 18.81 15.95 3.57
CA THR A 50 19.57 16.92 4.38
C THR A 50 21.08 16.64 4.31
N GLY A 51 21.90 17.60 4.74
CA GLY A 51 23.36 17.48 4.72
C GLY A 51 23.94 18.04 3.43
N VAL A 52 24.82 17.29 2.77
CA VAL A 52 25.46 17.67 1.50
C VAL A 52 25.12 16.66 0.42
N ALA A 53 25.08 17.09 -0.85
CA ALA A 53 24.87 16.20 -2.00
C ALA A 53 26.11 15.33 -2.27
N GLY A 54 25.94 14.24 -3.02
CA GLY A 54 27.05 13.46 -3.61
C GLY A 54 27.08 11.96 -3.25
N ASP A 55 26.20 11.51 -2.36
CA ASP A 55 26.10 10.15 -1.83
C ASP A 55 24.63 9.73 -1.57
N ALA A 56 23.65 10.37 -2.22
CA ALA A 56 22.23 10.06 -2.01
C ALA A 56 21.89 8.59 -2.30
N LEU A 57 22.54 7.96 -3.29
CA LEU A 57 22.32 6.55 -3.60
C LEU A 57 22.73 5.66 -2.42
N SER A 58 23.94 5.86 -1.87
CA SER A 58 24.42 5.08 -0.72
C SER A 58 23.53 5.28 0.51
N ARG A 59 23.04 6.50 0.74
CA ARG A 59 22.08 6.79 1.82
C ARG A 59 20.73 6.11 1.59
N ALA A 60 20.23 6.06 0.36
CA ALA A 60 19.02 5.33 0.02
C ALA A 60 19.21 3.81 0.19
N GLU A 61 20.36 3.26 -0.22
CA GLU A 61 20.69 1.84 -0.05
C GLU A 61 20.70 1.44 1.43
N ALA A 62 21.27 2.28 2.30
CA ALA A 62 21.21 2.06 3.74
C ALA A 62 19.77 1.99 4.30
N VAL A 63 18.82 2.67 3.67
CA VAL A 63 17.41 2.68 4.10
C VAL A 63 16.63 1.48 3.57
N PHE A 64 16.78 1.13 2.28
CA PHE A 64 15.90 0.15 1.62
C PHE A 64 16.57 -1.14 1.13
N LYS A 65 17.90 -1.15 0.96
CA LYS A 65 18.62 -2.29 0.39
C LYS A 65 19.40 -3.06 1.45
N THR A 66 20.22 -2.38 2.24
CA THR A 66 21.03 -3.00 3.31
C THR A 66 20.19 -3.82 4.32
N PRO A 67 18.96 -3.43 4.71
CA PRO A 67 18.14 -4.28 5.58
C PRO A 67 17.81 -5.65 5.00
N LEU A 68 17.90 -5.83 3.68
CA LEU A 68 17.66 -7.07 2.96
C LEU A 68 18.94 -7.89 2.71
N ASP A 69 20.11 -7.44 3.18
CA ASP A 69 21.35 -8.16 2.97
C ASP A 69 21.30 -9.57 3.60
N GLY A 70 21.53 -10.59 2.78
CA GLY A 70 21.43 -11.99 3.20
C GLY A 70 20.00 -12.51 3.41
N VAL A 71 18.98 -11.72 3.08
CA VAL A 71 17.57 -12.13 3.09
C VAL A 71 17.19 -12.68 1.72
N ASP A 72 16.56 -13.85 1.71
CA ASP A 72 15.86 -14.33 0.50
C ASP A 72 14.61 -13.47 0.28
N LEU A 73 14.60 -12.72 -0.81
CA LEU A 73 13.52 -11.79 -1.15
C LEU A 73 12.15 -12.47 -1.27
N ALA A 74 12.10 -13.74 -1.68
CA ALA A 74 10.85 -14.49 -1.75
C ALA A 74 10.24 -14.75 -0.36
N THR A 75 11.07 -14.72 0.69
CA THR A 75 10.65 -14.98 2.08
C THR A 75 10.29 -13.72 2.86
N VAL A 76 10.46 -12.53 2.27
CA VAL A 76 10.11 -11.25 2.92
C VAL A 76 8.64 -11.27 3.31
N SER A 77 8.32 -10.89 4.55
CA SER A 77 6.95 -10.90 5.04
C SER A 77 6.07 -9.88 4.32
N GLU A 78 4.76 -10.15 4.22
CA GLU A 78 3.81 -9.18 3.66
C GLU A 78 3.78 -7.87 4.46
N GLU A 79 3.99 -7.93 5.78
CA GLU A 79 4.09 -6.75 6.65
C GLU A 79 5.32 -5.90 6.29
N ASP A 80 6.48 -6.51 6.07
CA ASP A 80 7.70 -5.81 5.66
C ASP A 80 7.57 -5.20 4.26
N LEU A 81 6.98 -5.95 3.31
CA LEU A 81 6.71 -5.46 1.96
C LEU A 81 5.74 -4.26 2.00
N LYS A 82 4.68 -4.33 2.81
CA LYS A 82 3.74 -3.24 3.02
C LYS A 82 4.43 -2.01 3.60
N ASN A 83 5.23 -2.17 4.66
CA ASN A 83 5.94 -1.06 5.30
C ASN A 83 6.95 -0.40 4.37
N LEU A 84 7.73 -1.18 3.62
CA LEU A 84 8.64 -0.66 2.59
C LEU A 84 7.87 0.16 1.55
N ASN A 85 6.76 -0.40 1.03
CA ASN A 85 5.92 0.29 0.05
C ASN A 85 5.30 1.59 0.61
N THR A 86 4.86 1.58 1.87
CA THR A 86 4.35 2.79 2.56
C THR A 86 5.43 3.85 2.70
N MET A 87 6.64 3.49 3.16
CA MET A 87 7.75 4.44 3.29
C MET A 87 8.16 5.04 1.94
N ARG A 88 8.28 4.22 0.88
CA ARG A 88 8.51 4.70 -0.49
C ARG A 88 7.36 5.60 -0.96
N GLY A 89 6.11 5.26 -0.65
CA GLY A 89 4.93 6.08 -0.92
C GLY A 89 4.99 7.45 -0.24
N ALA A 90 5.41 7.51 1.02
CA ALA A 90 5.61 8.75 1.77
C ALA A 90 6.67 9.65 1.10
N ALA A 91 7.80 9.08 0.69
CA ALA A 91 8.82 9.82 -0.08
C ALA A 91 8.26 10.36 -1.41
N SER A 92 7.41 9.59 -2.09
CA SER A 92 6.73 10.04 -3.32
C SER A 92 5.79 11.21 -3.09
N LYS A 93 4.99 11.16 -2.02
CA LYS A 93 4.01 12.21 -1.69
C LYS A 93 4.72 13.50 -1.30
N PHE A 94 5.76 13.40 -0.47
CA PHE A 94 6.55 14.53 0.03
C PHE A 94 7.18 15.36 -1.10
N GLU A 95 7.48 14.74 -2.25
CA GLU A 95 7.92 15.46 -3.45
C GLU A 95 6.89 16.51 -3.91
N THR A 96 5.62 16.12 -3.94
CA THR A 96 4.54 16.98 -4.44
C THR A 96 3.96 17.90 -3.38
N THR A 97 3.83 17.44 -2.14
CA THR A 97 3.14 18.17 -1.06
C THR A 97 4.05 19.14 -0.32
N ASP A 98 5.36 18.87 -0.25
CA ASP A 98 6.27 19.64 0.60
C ASP A 98 7.40 20.27 -0.22
N PHE A 99 8.10 19.49 -1.05
CA PHE A 99 9.20 20.02 -1.85
C PHE A 99 8.73 21.03 -2.91
N ASN A 100 7.69 20.70 -3.69
CA ASN A 100 7.22 21.60 -4.76
C ASN A 100 6.79 22.98 -4.21
N PRO A 101 5.94 23.09 -3.16
CA PRO A 101 5.59 24.37 -2.60
C PRO A 101 6.78 25.11 -1.97
N ALA A 102 7.65 24.40 -1.23
CA ALA A 102 8.81 25.02 -0.58
C ALA A 102 9.80 25.61 -1.60
N ILE A 103 10.07 24.88 -2.69
CA ILE A 103 10.92 25.37 -3.79
C ILE A 103 10.29 26.59 -4.46
N LYS A 104 8.97 26.58 -4.67
CA LYS A 104 8.24 27.71 -5.27
C LYS A 104 8.29 28.96 -4.39
N ALA A 105 8.28 28.78 -3.07
CA ALA A 105 8.31 29.87 -2.10
C ALA A 105 9.72 30.40 -1.82
N ALA A 106 10.75 29.58 -2.01
CA ALA A 106 12.14 29.95 -1.79
C ALA A 106 12.75 30.67 -3.01
N SER A 107 13.90 31.31 -2.80
CA SER A 107 14.71 31.91 -3.86
C SER A 107 16.20 31.78 -3.57
N GLY A 108 17.04 31.98 -4.58
CA GLY A 108 18.50 31.90 -4.46
C GLY A 108 18.97 30.54 -3.93
N ASP A 109 19.99 30.58 -3.06
CA ASP A 109 20.67 29.39 -2.54
C ASP A 109 19.74 28.43 -1.78
N GLU A 110 18.67 28.95 -1.17
CA GLU A 110 17.68 28.14 -0.46
C GLU A 110 16.85 27.29 -1.44
N ALA A 111 16.36 27.90 -2.53
CA ALA A 111 15.62 27.18 -3.57
C ALA A 111 16.51 26.10 -4.21
N ASP A 112 17.78 26.43 -4.45
CA ASP A 112 18.77 25.51 -4.98
C ASP A 112 19.05 24.35 -4.02
N ALA A 113 19.14 24.61 -2.71
CA ALA A 113 19.32 23.56 -1.70
C ALA A 113 18.10 22.65 -1.60
N LEU A 114 16.88 23.20 -1.69
CA LEU A 114 15.63 22.43 -1.69
C LEU A 114 15.48 21.58 -2.96
N GLN A 115 15.91 22.08 -4.13
CA GLN A 115 15.95 21.30 -5.37
C GLN A 115 16.90 20.10 -5.25
N ARG A 116 18.10 20.31 -4.68
CA ARG A 116 19.03 19.20 -4.43
C ARG A 116 18.46 18.20 -3.42
N GLY A 117 17.83 18.67 -2.35
CA GLY A 117 17.12 17.79 -1.40
C GLY A 117 16.02 16.97 -2.07
N LYS A 118 15.25 17.58 -2.98
CA LYS A 118 14.25 16.88 -3.80
C LYS A 118 14.88 15.81 -4.70
N ILE A 119 16.06 16.07 -5.28
CA ILE A 119 16.80 15.09 -6.08
C ILE A 119 17.21 13.89 -5.21
N ALA A 120 17.75 14.12 -4.01
CA ALA A 120 18.05 13.04 -3.06
C ALA A 120 16.79 12.24 -2.68
N ASN A 121 15.67 12.91 -2.41
CA ASN A 121 14.38 12.25 -2.17
C ASN A 121 13.91 11.37 -3.35
N LYS A 122 14.15 11.81 -4.60
CA LYS A 122 13.82 11.01 -5.78
C LYS A 122 14.68 9.75 -5.87
N VAL A 123 15.96 9.81 -5.49
CA VAL A 123 16.82 8.61 -5.41
C VAL A 123 16.24 7.63 -4.39
N LEU A 124 15.87 8.11 -3.19
CA LEU A 124 15.24 7.32 -2.14
C LEU A 124 13.95 6.64 -2.61
N LYS A 125 13.03 7.40 -3.22
CA LYS A 125 11.75 6.89 -3.76
C LYS A 125 11.98 5.82 -4.82
N ASN A 126 12.83 6.08 -5.81
CA ASN A 126 13.01 5.17 -6.93
C ASN A 126 13.71 3.87 -6.50
N LEU A 127 14.70 3.95 -5.59
CA LEU A 127 15.30 2.73 -5.03
C LEU A 127 14.25 1.92 -4.23
N GLY A 128 13.41 2.59 -3.45
CA GLY A 128 12.28 1.94 -2.79
C GLY A 128 11.36 1.23 -3.80
N SER A 129 11.06 1.86 -4.95
CA SER A 129 10.30 1.21 -6.04
C SER A 129 10.99 -0.05 -6.55
N VAL A 130 12.29 0.01 -6.80
CA VAL A 130 13.09 -1.14 -7.26
C VAL A 130 13.04 -2.27 -6.24
N MET A 131 13.16 -1.98 -4.94
CA MET A 131 13.08 -3.01 -3.88
C MET A 131 11.70 -3.65 -3.75
N VAL A 132 10.61 -2.86 -3.79
CA VAL A 132 9.24 -3.42 -3.84
C VAL A 132 9.12 -4.37 -5.03
N ALA A 133 9.51 -3.92 -6.22
CA ALA A 133 9.39 -4.72 -7.44
C ALA A 133 10.26 -5.98 -7.40
N SER A 134 11.48 -5.90 -6.89
CA SER A 134 12.39 -7.04 -6.76
C SER A 134 11.86 -8.10 -5.77
N ILE A 135 11.24 -7.68 -4.67
CA ILE A 135 10.60 -8.60 -3.72
C ILE A 135 9.40 -9.30 -4.36
N LYS A 136 8.55 -8.54 -5.06
CA LYS A 136 7.39 -9.11 -5.77
C LYS A 136 7.82 -10.06 -6.88
N GLU A 137 8.86 -9.71 -7.64
CA GLU A 137 9.45 -10.58 -8.66
C GLU A 137 9.93 -11.91 -8.06
N ALA A 138 10.66 -11.86 -6.94
CA ALA A 138 11.16 -13.05 -6.27
C ALA A 138 10.02 -13.95 -5.75
N LYS A 139 8.97 -13.34 -5.16
CA LYS A 139 7.77 -14.06 -4.71
C LYS A 139 7.03 -14.73 -5.87
N ALA A 140 6.79 -14.00 -6.97
CA ALA A 140 6.14 -14.54 -8.17
C ALA A 140 6.95 -15.72 -8.75
N LYS A 141 8.27 -15.57 -8.90
CA LYS A 141 9.15 -16.66 -9.37
C LYS A 141 9.11 -17.88 -8.45
N ALA A 142 9.09 -17.68 -7.12
CA ALA A 142 8.97 -18.78 -6.16
C ALA A 142 7.60 -19.48 -6.22
N ALA A 143 6.54 -18.76 -6.60
CA ALA A 143 5.20 -19.30 -6.83
C ALA A 143 5.03 -19.94 -8.23
N GLY A 144 5.99 -19.76 -9.15
CA GLY A 144 5.88 -20.22 -10.54
C GLY A 144 5.00 -19.32 -11.41
N GLU A 145 4.76 -18.08 -10.98
CA GLU A 145 3.96 -17.07 -11.69
C GLU A 145 4.81 -16.26 -12.67
N ASP A 146 4.15 -15.59 -13.63
CA ASP A 146 4.85 -14.65 -14.52
C ASP A 146 5.38 -13.43 -13.74
N ALA A 147 6.64 -13.11 -13.96
CA ALA A 147 7.34 -12.04 -13.28
C ALA A 147 7.81 -10.92 -14.25
N SER A 148 7.38 -11.00 -15.51
CA SER A 148 7.80 -10.10 -16.59
C SER A 148 7.50 -8.62 -16.31
N GLU A 149 6.36 -8.31 -15.69
CA GLU A 149 5.98 -6.92 -15.34
C GLU A 149 6.92 -6.28 -14.30
N PHE A 150 7.47 -7.09 -13.38
CA PHE A 150 8.39 -6.59 -12.36
C PHE A 150 9.75 -6.28 -12.97
N ALA A 151 10.22 -7.08 -13.92
CA ALA A 151 11.48 -6.83 -14.62
C ALA A 151 11.46 -5.48 -15.37
N ALA A 152 10.35 -5.17 -16.07
CA ALA A 152 10.16 -3.89 -16.74
C ALA A 152 10.17 -2.71 -15.73
N THR A 153 9.43 -2.87 -14.62
CA THR A 153 9.38 -1.86 -13.54
C THR A 153 10.76 -1.63 -12.92
N ILE A 154 11.50 -2.69 -12.63
CA ILE A 154 12.87 -2.64 -12.09
C ILE A 154 13.78 -1.87 -13.03
N ALA A 155 13.75 -2.18 -14.33
CA ALA A 155 14.59 -1.50 -15.32
C ALA A 155 14.27 0.00 -15.42
N GLU A 156 12.99 0.37 -15.47
CA GLU A 156 12.57 1.76 -15.57
C GLU A 156 12.96 2.57 -14.32
N GLU A 157 12.64 2.06 -13.13
CA GLU A 157 12.92 2.75 -11.88
C GLU A 157 14.42 2.80 -11.59
N THR A 158 15.19 1.77 -11.97
CA THR A 158 16.66 1.79 -11.90
C THR A 158 17.25 2.87 -12.80
N LYS A 159 16.72 3.05 -14.02
CA LYS A 159 17.16 4.13 -14.92
C LYS A 159 16.89 5.51 -14.33
N LYS A 160 15.69 5.73 -13.76
CA LYS A 160 15.34 7.00 -13.08
C LYS A 160 16.21 7.23 -11.84
N MET A 161 16.42 6.19 -11.02
CA MET A 161 17.29 6.23 -9.84
C MET A 161 18.72 6.64 -10.22
N ASN A 162 19.33 5.96 -11.20
CA ASN A 162 20.69 6.24 -11.67
C ASN A 162 20.83 7.66 -12.23
N LYS A 163 19.83 8.14 -12.98
CA LYS A 163 19.81 9.52 -13.46
C LYS A 163 19.83 10.53 -12.30
N ASN A 164 18.97 10.35 -11.29
CA ASN A 164 18.91 11.26 -10.14
C ASN A 164 20.17 11.15 -9.28
N ALA A 165 20.75 9.96 -9.12
CA ALA A 165 22.01 9.76 -8.41
C ALA A 165 23.18 10.44 -9.12
N ALA A 166 23.22 10.41 -10.46
CA ALA A 166 24.21 11.16 -11.24
C ALA A 166 24.05 12.68 -11.06
N THR A 167 22.81 13.19 -11.03
CA THR A 167 22.56 14.60 -10.72
C THR A 167 23.01 14.97 -9.30
N ASP A 168 22.68 14.15 -8.29
CA ASP A 168 23.17 14.35 -6.91
C ASP A 168 24.71 14.34 -6.85
N LYS A 169 25.36 13.44 -7.60
CA LYS A 169 26.82 13.34 -7.69
C LYS A 169 27.46 14.57 -8.32
N ALA A 170 26.83 15.15 -9.34
CA ALA A 170 27.32 16.37 -9.98
C ALA A 170 27.28 17.58 -9.05
N ASP A 171 26.38 17.57 -8.06
CA ASP A 171 26.26 18.60 -7.02
C ASP A 171 27.06 18.29 -5.75
N ALA A 172 27.96 17.30 -5.78
CA ALA A 172 28.70 16.83 -4.60
C ALA A 172 29.30 17.97 -3.77
N GLY A 173 29.08 17.91 -2.45
CA GLY A 173 29.55 18.91 -1.49
C GLY A 173 28.66 20.16 -1.35
N LYS A 174 27.67 20.36 -2.24
CA LYS A 174 26.69 21.44 -2.09
C LYS A 174 25.64 21.07 -1.04
N ALA A 175 25.12 22.08 -0.33
CA ALA A 175 24.13 21.88 0.73
C ALA A 175 22.79 21.36 0.19
N LEU A 176 22.21 20.40 0.91
CA LEU A 176 20.85 19.91 0.75
C LEU A 176 19.93 20.59 1.77
N ALA A 177 18.71 20.91 1.37
CA ALA A 177 17.66 21.35 2.28
C ALA A 177 16.40 20.50 2.12
N THR A 178 15.65 20.38 3.21
CA THR A 178 14.34 19.71 3.24
C THR A 178 13.32 20.65 3.89
N PRO A 179 12.06 20.64 3.44
CA PRO A 179 10.99 21.37 4.11
C PRO A 179 10.54 20.74 5.44
N VAL A 180 11.12 19.61 5.86
CA VAL A 180 10.92 19.06 7.20
C VAL A 180 11.46 20.07 8.23
N LYS A 181 10.57 20.71 9.01
CA LYS A 181 10.96 21.67 10.05
C LYS A 181 11.96 21.05 11.04
N ALA A 182 13.17 21.59 11.10
CA ALA A 182 14.17 21.25 12.11
C ALA A 182 13.65 21.70 13.50
N GLY A 183 12.97 20.80 14.21
CA GLY A 183 12.35 21.10 15.50
C GLY A 183 11.42 20.02 16.04
N ALA A 184 10.92 19.10 15.21
CA ALA A 184 10.11 17.98 15.67
C ALA A 184 10.95 16.79 16.19
N ARG A 185 12.04 17.06 16.94
CA ARG A 185 12.60 16.03 17.82
C ARG A 185 11.59 15.87 18.95
N ARG A 186 10.61 14.98 18.76
CA ARG A 186 9.61 14.63 19.77
C ARG A 186 10.38 14.05 20.96
N VAL A 187 10.77 14.90 21.90
CA VAL A 187 11.17 14.47 23.23
C VAL A 187 9.94 13.75 23.75
N ARG A 188 9.95 12.41 23.70
CA ARG A 188 8.91 11.59 24.30
C ARG A 188 9.00 11.84 25.80
N SER A 189 8.29 12.85 26.26
CA SER A 189 8.02 13.07 27.66
C SER A 189 7.29 11.82 28.16
N VAL A 190 8.03 11.00 28.90
CA VAL A 190 7.53 9.78 29.57
C VAL A 190 6.33 10.10 30.49
N LYS A 191 6.11 11.38 30.81
CA LYS A 191 5.01 11.89 31.61
C LYS A 191 3.64 11.79 30.91
N PHE A 192 3.58 11.87 29.58
CA PHE A 192 2.31 11.71 28.84
C PHE A 192 1.93 10.23 28.60
N MET A 193 2.90 9.32 28.58
CA MET A 193 2.63 7.88 28.40
C MET A 193 1.94 7.26 29.62
N ARG A 194 2.13 7.84 30.81
CA ARG A 194 1.51 7.35 32.06
C ARG A 194 0.05 7.82 32.22
N MET A 195 -0.40 8.82 31.47
CA MET A 195 -1.76 9.35 31.54
C MET A 195 -2.70 8.79 30.47
N MET A 196 -2.17 8.13 29.42
CA MET A 196 -2.96 7.40 28.41
C MET A 196 -3.23 5.93 28.77
N LYS A 197 -2.69 5.42 29.89
CA LYS A 197 -2.88 4.02 30.30
C LYS A 197 -4.15 3.77 31.14
N THR A 198 -5.20 4.56 30.92
CA THR A 198 -6.54 4.33 31.49
C THR A 198 -7.63 4.87 30.57
N ARG A 199 -7.62 4.46 29.30
CA ARG A 199 -8.87 4.25 28.57
C ARG A 199 -8.75 2.89 27.89
N THR A 200 -9.51 1.94 28.39
CA THR A 200 -9.82 0.68 27.72
C THR A 200 -10.23 1.00 26.28
N GLY A 201 -9.27 0.85 25.37
CA GLY A 201 -9.40 1.29 23.99
C GLY A 201 -10.38 0.38 23.26
N VAL A 202 -11.60 0.85 23.05
CA VAL A 202 -12.41 0.40 21.92
C VAL A 202 -11.60 0.77 20.69
N LYS A 203 -11.04 -0.24 19.99
CA LYS A 203 -10.41 -0.01 18.68
C LYS A 203 -11.46 0.66 17.80
N ARG A 204 -11.24 1.92 17.37
CA ARG A 204 -12.09 2.50 16.32
C ARG A 204 -11.99 1.57 15.12
N GLN A 205 -13.12 1.09 14.64
CA GLN A 205 -13.17 0.35 13.38
C GLN A 205 -12.66 1.29 12.28
N ALA A 206 -11.69 0.83 11.48
CA ALA A 206 -11.22 1.59 10.32
C ALA A 206 -12.41 1.86 9.41
N LEU A 207 -12.58 3.11 8.98
CA LEU A 207 -13.63 3.49 8.04
C LEU A 207 -13.30 2.94 6.65
N MET A 208 -12.02 2.94 6.29
CA MET A 208 -11.52 2.44 5.02
C MET A 208 -10.48 1.34 5.25
N PRO A 209 -10.91 0.07 5.44
CA PRO A 209 -9.96 -1.04 5.51
C PRO A 209 -9.25 -1.19 4.16
N LEU A 210 -7.94 -1.46 4.20
CA LEU A 210 -7.19 -1.83 3.00
C LEU A 210 -7.74 -3.15 2.45
N ARG A 211 -8.01 -3.18 1.15
CA ARG A 211 -8.51 -4.35 0.41
C ARG A 211 -7.67 -4.56 -0.84
N ASP A 212 -7.53 -5.81 -1.24
CA ASP A 212 -6.91 -6.15 -2.53
C ASP A 212 -7.84 -5.76 -3.68
N TYR A 213 -7.30 -5.54 -4.87
CA TYR A 213 -8.07 -4.97 -5.98
C TYR A 213 -9.24 -5.87 -6.37
N GLU A 214 -9.02 -7.17 -6.35
CA GLU A 214 -9.99 -8.25 -6.57
C GLU A 214 -11.24 -8.08 -5.69
N ASP A 215 -11.05 -7.61 -4.45
CA ASP A 215 -12.11 -7.49 -3.47
C ASP A 215 -12.95 -6.22 -3.65
N PHE A 216 -12.40 -5.12 -4.16
CA PHE A 216 -13.10 -3.82 -4.26
C PHE A 216 -13.38 -3.33 -5.67
N GLN A 217 -12.87 -4.01 -6.70
CA GLN A 217 -13.13 -3.68 -8.10
C GLN A 217 -14.63 -3.72 -8.43
N ILE A 218 -15.01 -2.95 -9.46
CA ILE A 218 -16.41 -2.81 -9.92
C ILE A 218 -16.57 -3.09 -11.43
N SER A 219 -15.65 -3.86 -11.98
CA SER A 219 -15.49 -4.10 -13.41
C SER A 219 -16.15 -5.39 -13.90
N THR A 220 -16.94 -6.06 -13.06
CA THR A 220 -17.75 -7.24 -13.40
C THR A 220 -19.24 -6.92 -13.39
N GLY A 221 -20.08 -7.83 -13.90
CA GLY A 221 -21.54 -7.68 -13.93
C GLY A 221 -22.04 -6.95 -15.18
N THR A 222 -22.90 -5.95 -15.03
CA THR A 222 -23.45 -5.17 -16.15
C THR A 222 -23.12 -3.69 -16.03
N ALA A 223 -22.92 -3.01 -17.16
CA ALA A 223 -22.69 -1.58 -17.21
C ALA A 223 -23.95 -0.80 -16.78
N GLY A 224 -23.76 0.46 -16.41
CA GLY A 224 -24.83 1.44 -16.21
C GLY A 224 -25.06 1.91 -14.78
N ASP A 225 -24.27 1.41 -13.83
CA ASP A 225 -24.32 1.72 -12.41
C ASP A 225 -22.92 1.93 -11.78
N ALA A 226 -21.85 2.07 -12.60
CA ALA A 226 -20.48 2.09 -12.09
C ALA A 226 -20.24 3.21 -11.07
N LEU A 227 -20.88 4.38 -11.22
CA LEU A 227 -20.78 5.45 -10.23
C LEU A 227 -21.34 5.04 -8.87
N ALA A 228 -22.52 4.41 -8.84
CA ALA A 228 -23.13 3.96 -7.59
C ALA A 228 -22.27 2.90 -6.89
N ARG A 229 -21.69 1.96 -7.66
CA ARG A 229 -20.77 0.96 -7.12
C ARG A 229 -19.46 1.58 -6.62
N ALA A 230 -18.91 2.57 -7.32
CA ALA A 230 -17.74 3.30 -6.86
C ALA A 230 -18.04 4.07 -5.57
N GLU A 231 -19.20 4.72 -5.47
CA GLU A 231 -19.62 5.45 -4.26
C GLU A 231 -19.75 4.50 -3.06
N ALA A 232 -20.31 3.31 -3.25
CA ALA A 232 -20.37 2.30 -2.20
C ALA A 232 -18.97 1.92 -1.67
N VAL A 233 -17.95 1.90 -2.53
CA VAL A 233 -16.57 1.55 -2.16
C VAL A 233 -15.85 2.71 -1.49
N PHE A 234 -15.90 3.93 -2.04
CA PHE A 234 -15.02 5.04 -1.63
C PHE A 234 -15.71 6.21 -0.93
N LYS A 235 -17.03 6.33 -1.02
CA LYS A 235 -17.78 7.47 -0.46
C LYS A 235 -18.60 7.07 0.75
N THR A 236 -19.43 6.03 0.62
CA THR A 236 -20.31 5.54 1.70
C THR A 236 -19.59 5.28 3.03
N PRO A 237 -18.34 4.77 3.07
CA PRO A 237 -17.64 4.60 4.34
C PRO A 237 -17.39 5.89 5.13
N PHE A 238 -17.56 7.06 4.51
CA PHE A 238 -17.42 8.37 5.13
C PHE A 238 -18.76 9.11 5.31
N ASP A 239 -19.90 8.45 5.11
CA ASP A 239 -21.20 9.08 5.30
C ASP A 239 -21.38 9.51 6.77
N GLY A 240 -21.77 10.78 6.98
CA GLY A 240 -21.88 11.37 8.31
C GLY A 240 -20.54 11.61 9.02
N VAL A 241 -19.41 11.35 8.37
CA VAL A 241 -18.07 11.58 8.93
C VAL A 241 -17.60 12.99 8.55
N ASN A 242 -17.08 13.72 9.54
CA ASN A 242 -16.35 14.95 9.24
C ASN A 242 -15.01 14.59 8.56
N LEU A 243 -14.87 14.89 7.27
CA LEU A 243 -13.69 14.56 6.48
C LEU A 243 -12.38 15.12 7.06
N ALA A 244 -12.42 16.27 7.74
CA ALA A 244 -11.24 16.84 8.40
C ALA A 244 -10.72 15.97 9.57
N THR A 245 -11.55 15.06 10.08
CA THR A 245 -11.23 14.17 11.21
C THR A 245 -10.88 12.74 10.77
N VAL A 246 -10.92 12.45 9.47
CA VAL A 246 -10.56 11.13 8.91
C VAL A 246 -9.12 10.80 9.30
N SER A 247 -8.89 9.56 9.73
CA SER A 247 -7.57 9.13 10.16
C SER A 247 -6.58 9.12 8.98
N ASP A 248 -5.29 9.27 9.27
CA ASP A 248 -4.26 9.17 8.22
C ASP A 248 -4.18 7.75 7.65
N GLU A 249 -4.47 6.73 8.46
CA GLU A 249 -4.57 5.33 8.01
C GLU A 249 -5.69 5.13 6.98
N ASP A 250 -6.90 5.64 7.24
CA ASP A 250 -8.02 5.53 6.28
C ASP A 250 -7.71 6.28 4.98
N LEU A 251 -7.06 7.45 5.07
CA LEU A 251 -6.65 8.23 3.90
C LEU A 251 -5.58 7.50 3.06
N ASP A 252 -4.61 6.85 3.71
CA ASP A 252 -3.56 6.09 3.04
C ASP A 252 -4.09 4.79 2.42
N ASN A 253 -5.01 4.09 3.10
CA ASN A 253 -5.69 2.92 2.55
C ASN A 253 -6.50 3.31 1.30
N LEU A 254 -7.29 4.38 1.37
CA LEU A 254 -8.03 4.93 0.23
C LEU A 254 -7.09 5.26 -0.94
N ASN A 255 -5.98 5.95 -0.68
CA ASN A 255 -5.03 6.33 -1.71
C ASN A 255 -4.31 5.11 -2.33
N THR A 256 -4.07 4.07 -1.53
CA THR A 256 -3.48 2.80 -1.98
C THR A 256 -4.44 2.05 -2.90
N MET A 257 -5.70 1.88 -2.49
CA MET A 257 -6.74 1.22 -3.30
C MET A 257 -6.96 1.96 -4.62
N ARG A 258 -7.07 3.30 -4.58
CA ARG A 258 -7.12 4.13 -5.80
C ARG A 258 -5.90 3.91 -6.70
N GLY A 259 -4.70 3.82 -6.11
CA GLY A 259 -3.47 3.52 -6.82
C GLY A 259 -3.48 2.16 -7.51
N ALA A 260 -4.01 1.13 -6.84
CA ALA A 260 -4.18 -0.21 -7.42
C ALA A 260 -5.11 -0.18 -8.63
N ALA A 261 -6.28 0.47 -8.51
CA ALA A 261 -7.19 0.68 -9.64
C ALA A 261 -6.53 1.41 -10.83
N SER A 262 -5.66 2.40 -10.55
CA SER A 262 -4.88 3.08 -11.58
C SER A 262 -3.86 2.19 -12.26
N LYS A 263 -3.17 1.33 -11.52
CA LYS A 263 -2.17 0.42 -12.09
C LYS A 263 -2.87 -0.62 -12.97
N PHE A 264 -3.94 -1.22 -12.46
CA PHE A 264 -4.70 -2.28 -13.10
C PHE A 264 -5.24 -1.88 -14.49
N GLU A 265 -5.56 -0.59 -14.69
CA GLU A 265 -5.91 -0.06 -16.02
C GLU A 265 -4.79 -0.31 -17.06
N THR A 266 -3.56 -0.04 -16.67
CA THR A 266 -2.40 -0.10 -17.57
C THR A 266 -1.79 -1.47 -17.68
N THR A 267 -1.79 -2.26 -16.59
CA THR A 267 -1.11 -3.56 -16.54
C THR A 267 -2.00 -4.72 -16.95
N ASP A 268 -3.32 -4.61 -16.76
CA ASP A 268 -4.22 -5.74 -16.92
C ASP A 268 -5.26 -5.46 -18.01
N PHE A 269 -5.98 -4.33 -17.91
CA PHE A 269 -6.99 -4.01 -18.90
C PHE A 269 -6.41 -3.76 -20.29
N ASN A 270 -5.35 -2.95 -20.42
CA ASN A 270 -4.79 -2.64 -21.74
C ASN A 270 -4.34 -3.90 -22.49
N PRO A 271 -3.51 -4.80 -21.91
CA PRO A 271 -3.10 -6.01 -22.63
C PRO A 271 -4.26 -6.97 -22.91
N ALA A 272 -5.19 -7.14 -21.96
CA ALA A 272 -6.33 -8.04 -22.16
C ALA A 272 -7.24 -7.58 -23.30
N ILE A 273 -7.47 -6.27 -23.41
CA ILE A 273 -8.24 -5.67 -24.51
C ILE A 273 -7.51 -5.86 -25.84
N GLU A 274 -6.19 -5.67 -25.87
CA GLU A 274 -5.38 -5.85 -27.09
C GLU A 274 -5.38 -7.32 -27.57
N ALA A 275 -5.45 -8.27 -26.64
CA ALA A 275 -5.49 -9.70 -26.92
C ALA A 275 -6.89 -10.21 -27.31
N ALA A 276 -7.95 -9.55 -26.85
CA ALA A 276 -9.32 -9.95 -27.11
C ALA A 276 -9.86 -9.42 -28.44
N SER A 277 -10.98 -9.96 -28.90
CA SER A 277 -11.70 -9.45 -30.07
C SER A 277 -13.22 -9.61 -29.93
N GLY A 278 -13.97 -8.85 -30.74
CA GLY A 278 -15.44 -8.89 -30.72
C GLY A 278 -16.02 -8.51 -29.36
N GLU A 279 -17.07 -9.22 -28.95
CA GLU A 279 -17.83 -8.90 -27.72
C GLU A 279 -16.98 -9.00 -26.45
N GLU A 280 -15.95 -9.85 -26.42
CA GLU A 280 -15.05 -9.96 -25.27
C GLU A 280 -14.20 -8.69 -25.09
N ALA A 281 -13.64 -8.16 -26.18
CA ALA A 281 -12.91 -6.90 -26.16
C ALA A 281 -13.82 -5.74 -25.75
N ASP A 282 -15.06 -5.72 -26.26
CA ASP A 282 -16.04 -4.70 -25.90
C ASP A 282 -16.44 -4.79 -24.42
N ALA A 283 -16.59 -6.00 -23.87
CA ALA A 283 -16.87 -6.21 -22.45
C ALA A 283 -15.70 -5.77 -21.54
N LEU A 284 -14.45 -6.05 -21.94
CA LEU A 284 -13.25 -5.59 -21.24
C LEU A 284 -13.10 -4.06 -21.29
N GLN A 285 -13.43 -3.43 -22.42
CA GLN A 285 -13.45 -1.97 -22.53
C GLN A 285 -14.47 -1.34 -21.58
N ARG A 286 -15.68 -1.91 -21.48
CA ARG A 286 -16.69 -1.46 -20.53
C ARG A 286 -16.24 -1.66 -19.08
N GLY A 287 -15.61 -2.80 -18.76
CA GLY A 287 -15.01 -3.04 -17.45
C GLY A 287 -13.93 -2.00 -17.10
N LYS A 288 -13.07 -1.67 -18.06
CA LYS A 288 -12.07 -0.60 -17.92
C LYS A 288 -12.71 0.76 -17.66
N ILE A 289 -13.83 1.07 -18.32
CA ILE A 289 -14.59 2.31 -18.08
C ILE A 289 -15.11 2.34 -16.64
N ALA A 290 -15.68 1.24 -16.14
CA ALA A 290 -16.10 1.14 -14.74
C ALA A 290 -14.92 1.33 -13.77
N ASN A 291 -13.77 0.69 -14.02
CA ASN A 291 -12.55 0.91 -13.23
C ASN A 291 -12.07 2.38 -13.25
N LYS A 292 -12.19 3.08 -14.38
CA LYS A 292 -11.88 4.51 -14.45
C LYS A 292 -12.81 5.35 -13.57
N VAL A 293 -14.10 5.02 -13.49
CA VAL A 293 -15.04 5.68 -12.57
C VAL A 293 -14.57 5.47 -11.12
N LEU A 294 -14.25 4.23 -10.75
CA LEU A 294 -13.73 3.87 -9.42
C LEU A 294 -12.46 4.66 -9.07
N LYS A 295 -11.45 4.65 -9.94
CA LYS A 295 -10.19 5.38 -9.74
C LYS A 295 -10.40 6.88 -9.57
N ASN A 296 -11.21 7.49 -10.43
CA ASN A 296 -11.41 8.94 -10.40
C ASN A 296 -12.21 9.37 -9.17
N LEU A 297 -13.21 8.60 -8.75
CA LEU A 297 -13.90 8.86 -7.49
C LEU A 297 -12.95 8.71 -6.30
N GLY A 298 -12.08 7.70 -6.30
CA GLY A 298 -11.01 7.57 -5.31
C GLY A 298 -10.10 8.81 -5.26
N SER A 299 -9.71 9.37 -6.42
CA SER A 299 -8.97 10.64 -6.49
C SER A 299 -9.76 11.80 -5.87
N VAL A 300 -11.05 11.93 -6.19
CA VAL A 300 -11.94 12.96 -5.64
C VAL A 300 -12.01 12.83 -4.11
N MET A 301 -12.22 11.63 -3.57
CA MET A 301 -12.32 11.43 -2.13
C MET A 301 -11.01 11.73 -1.40
N VAL A 302 -9.86 11.32 -1.94
CA VAL A 302 -8.54 11.68 -1.38
C VAL A 302 -8.37 13.19 -1.36
N ALA A 303 -8.71 13.87 -2.45
CA ALA A 303 -8.58 15.33 -2.55
C ALA A 303 -9.55 16.04 -1.60
N SER A 304 -10.81 15.60 -1.50
CA SER A 304 -11.82 16.16 -0.56
C SER A 304 -11.40 16.01 0.91
N ILE A 305 -10.82 14.88 1.30
CA ILE A 305 -10.31 14.70 2.66
C ILE A 305 -9.14 15.63 2.94
N LYS A 306 -8.18 15.74 2.01
CA LYS A 306 -7.04 16.66 2.14
C LYS A 306 -7.48 18.12 2.17
N GLU A 307 -8.44 18.50 1.32
CA GLU A 307 -9.05 19.83 1.30
C GLU A 307 -9.69 20.17 2.66
N ALA A 308 -10.47 19.25 3.22
CA ALA A 308 -11.11 19.43 4.53
C ALA A 308 -10.07 19.56 5.66
N LYS A 309 -9.01 18.75 5.64
CA LYS A 309 -7.90 18.84 6.60
C LYS A 309 -7.16 20.18 6.50
N ALA A 310 -6.82 20.61 5.28
CA ALA A 310 -6.15 21.89 5.02
C ALA A 310 -7.02 23.07 5.48
N LYS A 311 -8.31 23.10 5.12
CA LYS A 311 -9.27 24.13 5.57
C LYS A 311 -9.38 24.16 7.10
N ALA A 312 -9.44 23.02 7.76
CA ALA A 312 -9.48 22.93 9.22
C ALA A 312 -8.18 23.42 9.90
N ALA A 313 -7.05 23.29 9.21
CA ALA A 313 -5.75 23.80 9.65
C ALA A 313 -5.52 25.28 9.30
N GLY A 314 -6.41 25.91 8.53
CA GLY A 314 -6.23 27.27 8.01
C GLY A 314 -5.18 27.38 6.90
N GLU A 315 -4.89 26.26 6.22
CA GLU A 315 -3.93 26.18 5.11
C GLU A 315 -4.61 26.42 3.75
N ASP A 316 -3.82 26.76 2.73
CA ASP A 316 -4.33 26.87 1.37
C ASP A 316 -4.77 25.50 0.86
N ALA A 317 -6.01 25.43 0.35
CA ALA A 317 -6.62 24.21 -0.16
C ALA A 317 -6.90 24.27 -1.67
N SER A 318 -6.45 25.34 -2.35
CA SER A 318 -6.74 25.63 -3.76
C SER A 318 -6.36 24.50 -4.71
N GLU A 319 -5.23 23.82 -4.47
CA GLU A 319 -4.79 22.68 -5.28
C GLU A 319 -5.73 21.47 -5.18
N PHE A 320 -6.32 21.24 -4.00
CA PHE A 320 -7.24 20.15 -3.78
C PHE A 320 -8.59 20.46 -4.43
N THR A 321 -9.07 21.70 -4.33
CA THR A 321 -10.27 22.15 -5.05
C THR A 321 -10.13 21.95 -6.55
N ALA A 322 -9.00 22.36 -7.15
CA ALA A 322 -8.74 22.16 -8.57
C ALA A 322 -8.71 20.66 -8.96
N THR A 323 -8.07 19.83 -8.13
CA THR A 323 -8.03 18.38 -8.32
C THR A 323 -9.42 17.75 -8.26
N ILE A 324 -10.26 18.16 -7.30
CA ILE A 324 -11.65 17.69 -7.16
C ILE A 324 -12.43 18.02 -8.43
N GLU A 325 -12.33 19.24 -8.95
CA GLU A 325 -13.05 19.65 -10.16
C GLU A 325 -12.60 18.86 -11.39
N GLU A 326 -11.30 18.71 -11.60
CA GLU A 326 -10.74 17.98 -12.75
C GLU A 326 -11.14 16.50 -12.72
N GLU A 327 -10.93 15.84 -11.59
CA GLU A 327 -11.22 14.41 -11.44
C GLU A 327 -12.73 14.14 -11.45
N SER A 328 -13.55 15.05 -10.91
CA SER A 328 -15.02 14.96 -11.02
C SER A 328 -15.50 15.06 -12.48
N LYS A 329 -14.90 15.92 -13.30
CA LYS A 329 -15.23 16.00 -14.74
C LYS A 329 -14.89 14.68 -15.45
N LYS A 330 -13.71 14.11 -15.20
CA LYS A 330 -13.31 12.81 -15.77
C LYS A 330 -14.21 11.68 -15.29
N MET A 331 -14.51 11.63 -13.99
CA MET A 331 -15.42 10.66 -13.38
C MET A 331 -16.80 10.72 -14.02
N ASN A 332 -17.41 11.91 -14.10
CA ASN A 332 -18.74 12.10 -14.69
C ASN A 332 -18.78 11.72 -16.18
N LYS A 333 -17.72 12.04 -16.93
CA LYS A 333 -17.59 11.61 -18.34
C LYS A 333 -17.59 10.09 -18.46
N ASN A 334 -16.77 9.39 -17.66
CA ASN A 334 -16.70 7.93 -17.70
C ASN A 334 -18.00 7.28 -17.19
N ALA A 335 -18.66 7.85 -16.19
CA ALA A 335 -19.95 7.38 -15.69
C ALA A 335 -21.06 7.55 -16.75
N ALA A 336 -21.03 8.64 -17.53
CA ALA A 336 -21.94 8.81 -18.66
C ALA A 336 -21.69 7.77 -19.78
N THR A 337 -20.42 7.44 -20.06
CA THR A 337 -20.08 6.36 -20.99
C THR A 337 -20.57 5.00 -20.48
N ASP A 338 -20.32 4.67 -19.22
CA ASP A 338 -20.87 3.46 -18.58
C ASP A 338 -22.41 3.41 -18.67
N LYS A 339 -23.07 4.56 -18.45
CA LYS A 339 -24.53 4.67 -18.56
C LYS A 339 -25.07 4.44 -19.96
N ALA A 340 -24.34 4.87 -21.00
CA ALA A 340 -24.73 4.65 -22.38
C ALA A 340 -24.70 3.17 -22.77
N ASP A 341 -23.87 2.38 -22.09
CA ASP A 341 -23.76 0.93 -22.27
C ASP A 341 -24.64 0.12 -21.30
N ALA A 342 -25.58 0.77 -20.60
CA ALA A 342 -26.38 0.15 -19.55
C ALA A 342 -26.99 -1.21 -19.97
N GLY A 343 -26.82 -2.21 -19.12
CA GLY A 343 -27.30 -3.58 -19.33
C GLY A 343 -26.39 -4.47 -20.18
N LYS A 344 -25.35 -3.92 -20.82
CA LYS A 344 -24.31 -4.73 -21.49
C LYS A 344 -23.36 -5.35 -20.47
N ALA A 345 -22.82 -6.52 -20.80
CA ALA A 345 -21.90 -7.24 -19.91
C ALA A 345 -20.58 -6.48 -19.71
N LEU A 346 -20.08 -6.46 -18.49
CA LEU A 346 -18.73 -6.04 -18.15
C LEU A 346 -17.83 -7.28 -18.08
N ALA A 347 -16.54 -7.10 -18.36
CA ALA A 347 -15.54 -8.11 -18.10
C ALA A 347 -14.30 -7.47 -17.47
N THR A 348 -13.57 -8.27 -16.69
CA THR A 348 -12.27 -7.91 -16.11
C THR A 348 -11.24 -8.97 -16.48
N PRO A 349 -9.95 -8.62 -16.62
CA PRO A 349 -8.86 -9.57 -16.78
C PRO A 349 -8.76 -10.65 -15.70
N LEU A 350 -9.36 -10.42 -14.52
CA LEU A 350 -9.44 -11.41 -13.43
C LEU A 350 -10.47 -12.52 -13.68
N GLY A 351 -11.28 -12.43 -14.73
CA GLY A 351 -12.44 -13.29 -14.95
C GLY A 351 -13.72 -12.76 -14.26
N ASN A 352 -14.86 -13.34 -14.64
CA ASN A 352 -16.17 -13.04 -14.06
C ASN A 352 -16.46 -13.90 -12.82
#